data_AF-A0A2A2KND4-F1
#
_entry.id   AF-A0A2A2KND4-F1
#
_cell.length_a   1.000
_cell.length_b   1.000
_cell.length_c   1.000
_cell.angle_alpha   90.00
_cell.angle_beta   90.00
_cell.angle_gamma   90.00
#
_symmetry.space_group_name_H-M   'P 1'
#
loop_
_entity.id
_entity.type
_entity.pdbx_description
1 polymer ?
#
loop_
_entity_poly.entity_id
_entity_poly.type
_entity_poly.pdbx_seq_one_letter_code
_entity_poly.pdbx_strand_id
1 'polypeptide(L)'
;MSMSRAEIAKHCKESLKNVHLGTDDEGLQTAKDFYKYFFTNFPDLRKYFKGAESFTADDVQKSERFEKQGSRLQLAVHTLAEIFENEMVFKAYAREMVHRHRVFKMDPALWIAFFTVYTGFLNSRGALNDQQKAAWMALGKEFDSEVQFFLKHLGLPHV
;
A
#
# COMPACT_ATOMS: atom_id res chain seq x y z
N MET A 1 0.47 16.12 21.04
CA MET A 1 -0.68 16.57 20.21
C MET A 1 -0.80 15.60 19.04
N SER A 2 -2.02 15.25 18.63
CA SER A 2 -2.24 14.45 17.42
C SER A 2 -1.95 15.29 16.18
N MET A 3 -1.32 14.72 15.15
CA MET A 3 -1.17 15.39 13.85
C MET A 3 -2.55 15.64 13.23
N SER A 4 -2.71 16.79 12.57
CA SER A 4 -3.85 17.10 11.71
C SER A 4 -3.80 16.31 10.40
N ARG A 5 -4.92 16.25 9.65
CA ARG A 5 -4.95 15.59 8.34
C ARG A 5 -3.95 16.19 7.35
N ALA A 6 -3.83 17.53 7.35
CA ALA A 6 -2.90 18.24 6.49
C ALA A 6 -1.44 17.89 6.81
N GLU A 7 -1.08 17.79 8.10
CA GLU A 7 0.26 17.36 8.51
C GLU A 7 0.55 15.91 8.14
N ILE A 8 -0.43 15.00 8.34
CA ILE A 8 -0.30 13.59 7.93
C ILE A 8 -0.09 13.49 6.42
N ALA A 9 -0.95 14.14 5.62
CA ALA A 9 -0.85 14.16 4.17
C ALA A 9 0.50 14.70 3.71
N LYS A 10 0.95 15.82 4.28
CA LYS A 10 2.26 16.42 3.99
C LYS A 10 3.38 15.42 4.21
N HIS A 11 3.46 14.79 5.38
CA HIS A 11 4.53 13.85 5.69
C HIS A 11 4.49 12.59 4.81
N CYS A 12 3.31 12.04 4.53
CA CYS A 12 3.18 10.92 3.60
C CYS A 12 3.64 11.31 2.19
N LYS A 13 3.19 12.44 1.65
CA LYS A 13 3.62 12.95 0.33
C LYS A 13 5.12 13.18 0.26
N GLU A 14 5.72 13.79 1.29
CA GLU A 14 7.16 14.02 1.36
C GLU A 14 7.96 12.71 1.35
N SER A 15 7.46 11.66 2.02
CA SER A 15 8.12 10.36 2.06
C SER A 15 8.10 9.62 0.72
N LEU A 16 7.16 9.98 -0.18
CA LEU A 16 7.01 9.35 -1.49
C LEU A 16 7.90 9.97 -2.57
N LYS A 17 8.68 11.02 -2.26
CA LYS A 17 9.58 11.67 -3.24
C LYS A 17 10.60 10.71 -3.87
N ASN A 18 10.96 9.62 -3.18
CA ASN A 18 11.89 8.59 -3.67
C ASN A 18 11.18 7.39 -4.31
N VAL A 19 9.87 7.50 -4.52
CA VAL A 19 9.03 6.50 -5.17
C VAL A 19 8.52 7.09 -6.49
N HIS A 20 9.34 6.99 -7.54
CA HIS A 20 9.01 7.58 -8.83
C HIS A 20 7.76 6.93 -9.45
N LEU A 21 6.82 7.75 -9.91
CA LEU A 21 5.70 7.35 -10.75
C LEU A 21 6.03 7.72 -12.20
N GLY A 22 6.14 6.73 -13.07
CA GLY A 22 6.51 6.98 -14.45
C GLY A 22 6.42 5.74 -15.32
N THR A 23 6.54 5.97 -16.62
CA THR A 23 6.75 4.93 -17.64
C THR A 23 8.21 4.84 -18.07
N ASP A 24 9.08 5.61 -17.42
CA ASP A 24 10.53 5.55 -17.58
C ASP A 24 11.13 4.40 -16.78
N ASP A 25 12.40 4.09 -17.03
CA ASP A 25 13.08 2.96 -16.41
C ASP A 25 13.08 3.05 -14.88
N GLU A 26 13.19 4.26 -14.31
CA GLU A 26 13.16 4.49 -12.87
C GLU A 26 11.78 4.19 -12.26
N GLY A 27 10.70 4.68 -12.89
CA GLY A 27 9.33 4.39 -12.47
C GLY A 27 8.98 2.91 -12.56
N LEU A 28 9.34 2.26 -13.66
CA LEU A 28 9.11 0.83 -13.86
C LEU A 28 9.94 -0.02 -12.89
N GLN A 29 11.18 0.37 -12.59
CA GLN A 29 12.01 -0.33 -11.62
C GLN A 29 11.47 -0.18 -10.19
N THR A 30 11.07 1.04 -9.80
CA THR A 30 10.47 1.32 -8.50
C THR A 30 9.18 0.53 -8.29
N ALA A 31 8.37 0.37 -9.34
CA ALA A 31 7.18 -0.48 -9.33
C ALA A 31 7.51 -1.95 -8.99
N LYS A 32 8.55 -2.52 -9.61
CA LYS A 32 9.00 -3.90 -9.34
C LYS A 32 9.63 -4.05 -7.96
N ASP A 33 10.39 -3.04 -7.51
CA ASP A 33 11.12 -3.10 -6.25
C ASP A 33 10.23 -3.29 -5.03
N PHE A 34 9.01 -2.74 -5.04
CA PHE A 34 8.06 -3.03 -3.97
C PHE A 34 7.76 -4.52 -3.88
N TYR A 35 7.43 -5.17 -4.99
CA TYR A 35 7.09 -6.59 -4.97
C TYR A 35 8.31 -7.48 -4.69
N LYS A 36 9.50 -7.06 -5.10
CA LYS A 36 10.77 -7.72 -4.70
C LYS A 36 10.95 -7.66 -3.19
N TYR A 37 10.80 -6.49 -2.59
CA TYR A 37 10.85 -6.32 -1.14
C TYR A 37 9.77 -7.16 -0.45
N PHE A 38 8.54 -7.07 -0.93
CA PHE A 38 7.39 -7.75 -0.33
C PHE A 38 7.54 -9.27 -0.36
N PHE A 39 7.92 -9.85 -1.51
CA PHE A 39 8.02 -11.30 -1.66
C PHE A 39 9.24 -11.88 -0.92
N THR A 40 10.28 -11.07 -0.72
CA THR A 40 11.46 -11.45 0.07
C THR A 40 11.16 -11.46 1.57
N ASN A 41 10.49 -10.41 2.07
CA ASN A 41 10.31 -10.21 3.51
C ASN A 41 9.00 -10.79 4.06
N PHE A 42 8.00 -11.01 3.21
CA PHE A 42 6.67 -11.53 3.58
C PHE A 42 6.24 -12.68 2.66
N PRO A 43 7.06 -13.74 2.50
CA PRO A 43 6.84 -14.80 1.51
C PRO A 43 5.51 -15.56 1.70
N ASP A 44 4.97 -15.63 2.91
CA ASP A 44 3.71 -16.31 3.22
C ASP A 44 2.50 -15.61 2.58
N LEU A 45 2.61 -14.32 2.26
CA LEU A 45 1.55 -13.54 1.62
C LEU A 45 1.51 -13.74 0.10
N ARG A 46 2.50 -14.42 -0.49
CA ARG A 46 2.50 -14.79 -1.91
C ARG A 46 1.33 -15.71 -2.28
N LYS A 47 0.72 -16.39 -1.31
CA LYS A 47 -0.48 -17.23 -1.51
C LYS A 47 -1.66 -16.50 -2.16
N TYR A 48 -1.73 -15.17 -2.04
CA TYR A 48 -2.78 -14.36 -2.68
C TYR A 48 -2.47 -14.02 -4.15
N PHE A 49 -1.26 -14.31 -4.62
CA PHE A 49 -0.79 -13.99 -5.98
C PHE A 49 -0.74 -15.24 -6.84
N LYS A 50 -1.92 -15.66 -7.32
CA LYS A 50 -2.07 -16.91 -8.11
C LYS A 50 -1.02 -17.03 -9.22
N GLY A 51 -0.32 -18.15 -9.29
CA GLY A 51 0.77 -18.43 -10.25
C GLY A 51 2.11 -17.77 -9.92
N ALA A 52 2.22 -17.07 -8.78
CA ALA A 52 3.44 -16.44 -8.29
C ALA A 52 3.71 -16.79 -6.81
N GLU A 53 3.11 -17.86 -6.31
CA GLU A 53 3.16 -18.29 -4.90
C GLU A 53 4.60 -18.61 -4.44
N SER A 54 5.45 -19.04 -5.37
CA SER A 54 6.85 -19.39 -5.12
C SER A 54 7.85 -18.39 -5.71
N PHE A 55 7.40 -17.25 -6.25
CA PHE A 55 8.28 -16.29 -6.91
C PHE A 55 9.33 -15.72 -5.96
N THR A 56 10.58 -15.72 -6.42
CA THR A 56 11.71 -15.02 -5.81
C THR A 56 11.77 -13.56 -6.27
N ALA A 57 12.68 -12.77 -5.69
CA ALA A 57 12.93 -11.41 -6.15
C ALA A 57 13.38 -11.36 -7.63
N ASP A 58 14.14 -12.36 -8.09
CA ASP A 58 14.60 -12.45 -9.48
C ASP A 58 13.46 -12.77 -10.45
N ASP A 59 12.51 -13.60 -10.03
CA ASP A 59 11.29 -13.87 -10.81
C ASP A 59 10.44 -12.61 -10.95
N VAL A 60 10.29 -11.84 -9.87
CA VAL A 60 9.59 -10.55 -9.89
C VAL A 60 10.29 -9.55 -10.81
N GLN A 61 11.63 -9.47 -10.74
CA GLN A 61 12.41 -8.54 -11.58
C GLN A 61 12.19 -8.75 -13.07
N LYS A 62 11.98 -10.00 -13.50
CA LYS A 62 11.78 -10.40 -14.90
C LYS A 62 10.30 -10.43 -15.32
N SER A 63 9.37 -10.06 -14.42
CA SER A 63 7.94 -10.23 -14.64
C SER A 63 7.24 -8.94 -15.08
N GLU A 64 6.71 -8.93 -16.31
CA GLU A 64 5.84 -7.86 -16.81
C GLU A 64 4.56 -7.71 -15.96
N ARG A 65 4.08 -8.81 -15.38
CA ARG A 65 2.92 -8.79 -14.45
C ARG A 65 3.21 -7.89 -13.25
N PHE A 66 4.38 -8.03 -12.62
CA PHE A 66 4.72 -7.27 -11.42
C PHE A 66 5.23 -5.86 -11.72
N GLU A 67 5.69 -5.60 -12.94
CA GLU A 67 5.83 -4.23 -13.42
C GLU A 67 4.47 -3.52 -13.46
N LYS A 68 3.49 -4.08 -14.19
CA LYS A 68 2.12 -3.52 -14.28
C LYS A 68 1.44 -3.41 -12.92
N GLN A 69 1.53 -4.46 -12.11
CA GLN A 69 0.91 -4.50 -10.79
C GLN A 69 1.62 -3.54 -9.81
N GLY A 70 2.94 -3.42 -9.89
CA GLY A 70 3.74 -2.46 -9.14
C GLY A 70 3.31 -1.03 -9.43
N SER A 71 3.18 -0.64 -10.70
CA SER A 71 2.74 0.71 -11.07
C SER A 71 1.33 1.02 -10.55
N ARG A 72 0.40 0.04 -10.61
CA ARG A 72 -0.95 0.18 -10.04
C ARG A 72 -0.92 0.41 -8.53
N LEU A 73 -0.08 -0.33 -7.81
CA LEU A 73 0.07 -0.17 -6.37
C LEU A 73 0.66 1.20 -6.02
N GLN A 74 1.74 1.61 -6.69
CA GLN A 74 2.37 2.90 -6.40
C GLN A 74 1.40 4.05 -6.65
N LEU A 75 0.63 4.00 -7.75
CA LEU A 75 -0.45 4.97 -7.99
C LEU A 75 -1.47 4.99 -6.86
N ALA A 76 -1.91 3.83 -6.38
CA ALA A 76 -2.89 3.75 -5.30
C ALA A 76 -2.37 4.38 -4.00
N VAL A 77 -1.11 4.12 -3.63
CA VAL A 77 -0.52 4.69 -2.41
C VAL A 77 -0.29 6.20 -2.50
N HIS A 78 0.14 6.69 -3.67
CA HIS A 78 0.21 8.14 -3.91
C HIS A 78 -1.17 8.79 -3.85
N THR A 79 -2.17 8.13 -4.43
CA THR A 79 -3.57 8.60 -4.39
C THR A 79 -4.05 8.71 -2.95
N LEU A 80 -3.80 7.70 -2.10
CA LEU A 80 -4.15 7.75 -0.67
C LEU A 80 -3.56 8.97 0.04
N ALA A 81 -2.27 9.26 -0.20
CA ALA A 81 -1.60 10.42 0.40
C ALA A 81 -2.14 11.76 -0.14
N GLU A 82 -2.45 11.83 -1.43
CA GLU A 82 -2.92 13.05 -2.11
C GLU A 82 -4.34 13.44 -1.67
N ILE A 83 -5.24 12.45 -1.59
CA ILE A 83 -6.64 12.69 -1.23
C ILE A 83 -6.89 12.69 0.28
N PHE A 84 -5.86 12.42 1.11
CA PHE A 84 -6.05 12.21 2.54
C PHE A 84 -6.74 13.39 3.22
N GLU A 85 -6.45 14.63 2.82
CA GLU A 85 -7.09 15.82 3.42
C GLU A 85 -8.61 15.86 3.21
N ASN A 86 -9.10 15.30 2.10
CA ASN A 86 -10.53 15.17 1.82
C ASN A 86 -11.05 13.82 2.34
N GLU A 87 -11.49 13.80 3.60
CA GLU A 87 -11.94 12.59 4.30
C GLU A 87 -13.00 11.79 3.51
N MET A 88 -13.98 12.46 2.89
CA MET A 88 -15.04 11.77 2.16
C MET A 88 -14.50 11.03 0.94
N VAL A 89 -13.59 11.66 0.19
CA VAL A 89 -12.96 11.06 -0.99
C VAL A 89 -11.99 9.95 -0.59
N PHE A 90 -11.20 10.15 0.47
CA PHE A 90 -10.33 9.13 1.04
C PHE A 90 -11.09 7.87 1.45
N LYS A 91 -12.18 8.03 2.20
CA LYS A 91 -13.04 6.90 2.63
C LYS A 91 -13.69 6.19 1.44
N ALA A 92 -14.19 6.95 0.46
CA ALA A 92 -14.75 6.36 -0.76
C ALA A 92 -13.71 5.53 -1.53
N TYR A 93 -12.47 6.01 -1.62
CA TYR A 93 -11.38 5.27 -2.25
C TYR A 93 -11.00 4.00 -1.46
N ALA A 94 -11.00 4.05 -0.12
CA ALA A 94 -10.78 2.88 0.73
C ALA A 94 -11.84 1.78 0.48
N ARG A 95 -13.12 2.16 0.38
CA ARG A 95 -14.21 1.23 0.02
C ARG A 95 -14.06 0.66 -1.39
N GLU A 96 -13.61 1.46 -2.35
CA GLU A 96 -13.30 0.97 -3.70
C GLU A 96 -12.16 -0.07 -3.69
N MET A 97 -11.16 0.09 -2.81
CA MET A 97 -10.15 -0.95 -2.63
C MET A 97 -10.76 -2.26 -2.14
N VAL A 98 -11.72 -2.23 -1.22
CA VAL A 98 -12.44 -3.45 -0.78
C VAL A 98 -13.14 -4.12 -1.96
N HIS A 99 -13.86 -3.37 -2.79
CA HIS A 99 -14.55 -3.93 -3.96
C HIS A 99 -13.59 -4.63 -4.93
N ARG A 100 -12.40 -4.06 -5.14
CA ARG A 100 -11.38 -4.63 -6.01
C ARG A 100 -10.66 -5.83 -5.41
N HIS A 101 -10.58 -5.93 -4.08
CA HIS A 101 -9.81 -6.98 -3.40
C HIS A 101 -10.66 -8.13 -2.84
N ARG A 102 -11.99 -7.98 -2.72
CA ARG A 102 -12.87 -9.04 -2.17
C ARG A 102 -12.75 -10.39 -2.86
N VAL A 103 -12.37 -10.40 -4.15
CA VAL A 103 -12.18 -11.62 -4.94
C VAL A 103 -11.03 -12.49 -4.43
N PHE A 104 -10.05 -11.89 -3.75
CA PHE A 104 -8.89 -12.59 -3.20
C PHE A 104 -9.16 -13.19 -1.82
N LYS A 105 -10.30 -12.86 -1.18
CA LYS A 105 -10.69 -13.34 0.16
C LYS A 105 -9.55 -13.22 1.17
N MET A 106 -8.89 -12.08 1.18
CA MET A 106 -7.79 -11.79 2.09
C MET A 106 -8.26 -11.83 3.54
N ASP A 107 -7.38 -12.26 4.44
CA ASP A 107 -7.56 -12.06 5.87
C ASP A 107 -7.75 -10.55 6.15
N PRO A 108 -8.84 -10.13 6.82
CA PRO A 108 -9.14 -8.73 7.06
C PRO A 108 -8.08 -8.00 7.90
N ALA A 109 -7.25 -8.69 8.70
CA ALA A 109 -6.15 -8.07 9.43
C ALA A 109 -5.02 -7.57 8.51
N LEU A 110 -4.99 -8.00 7.24
CA LEU A 110 -3.96 -7.58 6.29
C LEU A 110 -4.12 -6.14 5.80
N TRP A 111 -5.31 -5.54 5.96
CA TRP A 111 -5.54 -4.16 5.56
C TRP A 111 -4.68 -3.17 6.34
N ILE A 112 -4.61 -3.30 7.68
CA ILE A 112 -3.67 -2.51 8.49
C ILE A 112 -2.22 -2.98 8.32
N ALA A 113 -1.98 -4.30 8.19
CA ALA A 113 -0.62 -4.84 8.08
C ALA A 113 0.12 -4.35 6.82
N PHE A 114 -0.62 -3.99 5.75
CA PHE A 114 -0.05 -3.39 4.55
C PHE A 114 0.82 -2.16 4.86
N PHE A 115 0.42 -1.31 5.80
CA PHE A 115 1.17 -0.10 6.12
C PHE A 115 2.50 -0.39 6.83
N THR A 116 2.60 -1.52 7.56
CA THR A 116 3.88 -2.03 8.07
C THR A 116 4.79 -2.48 6.93
N VAL A 117 4.26 -3.24 5.97
CA VAL A 117 5.01 -3.67 4.77
C VAL A 117 5.50 -2.46 3.98
N TYR A 118 4.62 -1.49 3.73
CA TYR A 118 4.92 -0.35 2.87
C TYR A 118 5.93 0.62 3.52
N THR A 119 5.79 0.92 4.81
CA THR A 119 6.80 1.74 5.52
C THR A 119 8.15 1.02 5.64
N GLY A 120 8.16 -0.31 5.75
CA GLY A 120 9.37 -1.12 5.64
C GLY A 120 10.04 -0.97 4.27
N PHE A 121 9.25 -1.03 3.18
CA PHE A 121 9.73 -0.79 1.82
C PHE A 121 10.31 0.63 1.67
N LEU A 122 9.59 1.66 2.12
CA LEU A 122 10.07 3.03 2.06
C LEU A 122 11.41 3.20 2.77
N ASN A 123 11.55 2.65 3.99
CA ASN A 123 12.82 2.67 4.73
C ASN A 123 13.97 1.99 3.99
N SER A 124 13.70 0.95 3.18
CA SER A 124 14.72 0.30 2.35
C SER A 124 15.20 1.17 1.17
N ARG A 125 14.41 2.18 0.78
CA ARG A 125 14.69 3.12 -0.31
C ARG A 125 15.25 4.46 0.18
N GLY A 126 15.11 4.74 1.47
CA GLY A 126 15.60 5.94 2.14
C GLY A 126 15.00 6.04 3.54
N ALA A 127 15.78 6.50 4.51
CA ALA A 127 15.32 6.51 5.89
C ALA A 127 14.06 7.39 6.05
N LEU A 128 12.97 6.80 6.55
CA LEU A 128 11.84 7.56 7.05
C LEU A 128 12.17 8.14 8.43
N ASN A 129 11.88 9.41 8.62
CA ASN A 129 11.91 9.99 9.96
C ASN A 129 10.68 9.55 10.77
N ASP A 130 10.70 9.80 12.08
CA ASP A 130 9.65 9.33 12.98
C ASP A 130 8.29 9.96 12.70
N GLN A 131 8.26 11.21 12.22
CA GLN A 131 7.02 11.89 11.83
C GLN A 131 6.39 11.24 10.60
N GLN A 132 7.19 10.87 9.61
CA GLN A 132 6.72 10.15 8.41
C GLN A 132 6.20 8.76 8.75
N LYS A 133 6.88 8.02 9.62
CA LYS A 133 6.40 6.71 10.11
C LYS A 133 5.08 6.87 10.85
N ALA A 134 4.98 7.84 11.76
CA ALA A 134 3.76 8.11 12.50
C ALA A 134 2.61 8.54 11.58
N ALA A 135 2.89 9.33 10.53
CA ALA A 135 1.89 9.77 9.56
C ALA A 135 1.31 8.60 8.77
N TRP A 136 2.17 7.69 8.27
CA TRP A 136 1.71 6.47 7.60
C TRP A 136 0.87 5.58 8.50
N MET A 137 1.23 5.46 9.78
CA MET A 137 0.43 4.67 10.73
C MET A 137 -0.91 5.33 11.04
N ALA A 138 -0.97 6.66 11.13
CA ALA A 138 -2.22 7.38 11.32
C ALA A 138 -3.14 7.24 10.09
N LEU A 139 -2.61 7.46 8.89
CA LEU A 139 -3.32 7.23 7.63
C LEU A 139 -3.81 5.78 7.53
N GLY A 140 -2.94 4.82 7.84
CA GLY A 140 -3.26 3.40 7.77
C GLY A 140 -4.35 2.98 8.75
N LYS A 141 -4.34 3.53 9.97
CA LYS A 141 -5.40 3.31 10.96
C LYS A 141 -6.76 3.81 10.48
N GLU A 142 -6.80 4.98 9.85
CA GLU A 142 -8.05 5.49 9.29
C GLU A 142 -8.52 4.69 8.07
N PHE A 143 -7.59 4.29 7.20
CA PHE A 143 -7.87 3.42 6.07
C PHE A 143 -8.50 2.11 6.54
N ASP A 144 -7.84 1.43 7.48
CA ASP A 144 -8.32 0.16 8.04
C ASP A 144 -9.67 0.32 8.73
N SER A 145 -9.86 1.36 9.55
CA SER A 145 -11.14 1.64 10.22
C SER A 145 -12.32 1.73 9.22
N GLU A 146 -12.14 2.46 8.11
CA GLU A 146 -13.15 2.56 7.06
C GLU A 146 -13.36 1.21 6.35
N VAL A 147 -12.28 0.49 6.07
CA VAL A 147 -12.34 -0.83 5.43
C VAL A 147 -13.08 -1.85 6.30
N GLN A 148 -12.75 -1.95 7.59
CA GLN A 148 -13.42 -2.88 8.51
C GLN A 148 -14.91 -2.54 8.65
N PHE A 149 -15.23 -1.24 8.78
CA PHE A 149 -16.63 -0.78 8.77
C PHE A 149 -17.36 -1.23 7.50
N PHE A 150 -16.74 -1.07 6.34
CA PHE A 150 -17.37 -1.40 5.07
C PHE A 150 -17.45 -2.91 4.80
N LEU A 151 -16.45 -3.69 5.20
CA LEU A 151 -16.50 -5.15 5.18
C LEU A 151 -17.68 -5.67 6.00
N LYS A 152 -17.87 -5.14 7.21
CA LYS A 152 -19.03 -5.44 8.05
C LYS A 152 -20.34 -5.08 7.37
N HIS A 153 -20.44 -3.90 6.76
CA HIS A 153 -21.63 -3.47 6.00
C HIS A 153 -21.98 -4.43 4.85
N LEU A 154 -20.97 -4.99 4.17
CA LEU A 154 -21.15 -5.97 3.09
C LEU A 154 -21.39 -7.40 3.57
N GLY A 155 -21.37 -7.66 4.88
CA GLY A 155 -21.46 -9.02 5.44
C GLY A 155 -20.23 -9.89 5.15
N LEU A 156 -19.06 -9.27 4.96
CA LEU A 156 -17.79 -9.95 4.72
C LEU A 156 -16.98 -10.12 6.03
N PRO A 157 -15.96 -11.02 6.06
CA PRO A 157 -15.04 -11.13 7.19
C PRO A 157 -14.39 -9.78 7.54
N HIS A 158 -14.37 -9.44 8.83
CA HIS A 158 -13.85 -8.19 9.40
C HIS A 158 -13.31 -8.45 10.82
N VAL A 159 -12.50 -7.54 11.35
CA VAL A 159 -11.91 -7.59 12.71
C VAL A 159 -12.03 -6.28 13.46
#